data_AF-A0A2E1PG18-F1
#
_entry.id   AF-A0A2E1PG18-F1
#
_cell.length_a   1.000
_cell.length_b   1.000
_cell.length_c   1.000
_cell.angle_alpha   90.00
_cell.angle_beta   90.00
_cell.angle_gamma   90.00
#
_symmetry.space_group_name_H-M   'P 1'
#
loop_
_entity.id
_entity.type
_entity.pdbx_description
1 polymer ?
#
loop_
_entity_poly.entity_id
_entity_poly.type
_entity_poly.pdbx_seq_one_letter_code
_entity_poly.pdbx_strand_id
1 'polypeptide(L)'
;MKRSQLSITPQKTSYKVFEKKVSVFLSLSIQRLIYRKGLFISSLRKKLRGIDPLGVMHLTSAAALIAIFFFVSSASKANADEWVDIDKYENWEFQQYGDSVIFITTFGQITHGDTLIFSTNAHDCNKFNQLFQLYTTTNNKNIKKLEDKRIHIVDNGDPTEAEIISVQEAMQGHIVMFDLGAFAKDEVIRYYEFYGRFQVGLLDSEHVEEIGKFSAKDFFDIPRNFWKTPNIKDALDIGQAYCLELNKNLQATYERI
;
A
#
# COMPACT_ATOMS: atom_id res chain seq x y z
N MET A 1 19.36 18.75 -11.59
CA MET A 1 20.15 17.60 -11.07
C MET A 1 19.50 16.35 -11.63
N LYS A 2 20.20 15.52 -12.42
CA LYS A 2 19.54 14.37 -13.08
C LYS A 2 19.21 13.30 -12.05
N ARG A 3 18.05 12.65 -12.16
CA ARG A 3 17.66 11.56 -11.24
C ARG A 3 18.65 10.39 -11.25
N SER A 4 19.30 10.15 -12.39
CA SER A 4 20.40 9.18 -12.54
C SER A 4 21.66 9.50 -11.71
N GLN A 5 21.72 10.68 -11.07
CA GLN A 5 22.80 11.09 -10.17
C GLN A 5 22.44 10.87 -8.69
N LEU A 6 21.20 10.47 -8.37
CA LEU A 6 20.84 9.99 -7.05
C LEU A 6 21.36 8.55 -6.87
N SER A 7 21.92 8.22 -5.71
CA SER A 7 22.49 6.90 -5.47
C SER A 7 21.37 5.87 -5.30
N ILE A 8 20.93 5.29 -6.42
CA ILE A 8 19.99 4.17 -6.39
C ILE A 8 20.70 3.00 -5.74
N THR A 9 20.36 2.69 -4.49
CA THR A 9 20.73 1.41 -3.89
C THR A 9 19.69 0.39 -4.32
N PRO A 10 20.00 -0.59 -5.18
CA PRO A 10 19.02 -1.58 -5.59
C PRO A 10 18.75 -2.55 -4.43
N GLN A 11 17.67 -2.35 -3.69
CA GLN A 11 17.22 -3.34 -2.71
C GLN A 11 16.08 -4.19 -3.29
N LYS A 12 16.47 -5.18 -4.10
CA LYS A 12 15.55 -6.07 -4.82
C LYS A 12 14.91 -7.18 -3.97
N THR A 13 14.89 -7.06 -2.64
CA THR A 13 14.59 -8.20 -1.76
C THR A 13 13.72 -7.94 -0.53
N SER A 14 13.29 -6.70 -0.25
CA SER A 14 12.36 -6.44 0.88
C SER A 14 10.90 -6.27 0.43
N TYR A 15 10.68 -5.67 -0.73
CA TYR A 15 9.34 -5.29 -1.21
C TYR A 15 8.46 -6.47 -1.62
N LYS A 16 9.04 -7.51 -2.25
CA LYS A 16 8.29 -8.73 -2.63
C LYS A 16 7.73 -9.51 -1.42
N VAL A 17 8.28 -9.32 -0.22
CA VAL A 17 7.73 -9.93 1.00
C VAL A 17 6.61 -9.07 1.59
N PHE A 18 6.66 -7.75 1.40
CA PHE A 18 5.64 -6.79 1.82
C PHE A 18 4.39 -6.86 0.92
N GLU A 19 4.54 -6.84 -0.40
CA GLU A 19 3.43 -6.96 -1.36
C GLU A 19 2.73 -8.32 -1.30
N LYS A 20 3.50 -9.40 -1.18
CA LYS A 20 2.94 -10.75 -1.07
C LYS A 20 2.23 -10.99 0.26
N LYS A 21 2.39 -10.13 1.27
CA LYS A 21 1.59 -10.15 2.49
C LYS A 21 0.36 -9.27 2.36
N VAL A 22 0.44 -8.08 1.77
CA VAL A 22 -0.74 -7.19 1.63
C VAL A 22 -1.76 -7.73 0.60
N SER A 23 -1.29 -8.18 -0.58
CA SER A 23 -2.15 -8.70 -1.66
C SER A 23 -2.78 -10.08 -1.34
N VAL A 24 -2.03 -10.96 -0.65
CA VAL A 24 -2.54 -12.28 -0.22
C VAL A 24 -3.58 -12.15 0.91
N PHE A 25 -3.50 -11.13 1.77
CA PHE A 25 -4.43 -10.97 2.88
C PHE A 25 -5.79 -10.38 2.45
N LEU A 26 -5.83 -9.53 1.43
CA LEU A 26 -7.08 -9.00 0.86
C LEU A 26 -7.85 -10.03 0.02
N SER A 27 -7.16 -11.00 -0.60
CA SER A 27 -7.80 -12.06 -1.40
C SER A 27 -8.22 -13.30 -0.57
N LEU A 28 -7.47 -13.67 0.48
CA LEU A 28 -7.79 -14.83 1.33
C LEU A 28 -8.97 -14.61 2.28
N SER A 29 -9.26 -13.36 2.66
CA SER A 29 -10.36 -13.02 3.56
C SER A 29 -11.73 -13.28 2.93
N ILE A 30 -11.86 -13.13 1.60
CA ILE A 30 -13.10 -13.38 0.86
C ILE A 30 -13.26 -14.87 0.50
N GLN A 31 -12.18 -15.57 0.11
CA GLN A 31 -12.24 -16.99 -0.22
C GLN A 31 -12.36 -17.93 1.00
N ARG A 32 -11.74 -17.59 2.15
CA ARG A 32 -11.86 -18.42 3.38
C ARG A 32 -13.26 -18.37 4.01
N LEU A 33 -14.02 -17.29 3.81
CA LEU A 33 -15.40 -17.18 4.31
C LEU A 33 -16.37 -18.09 3.54
N ILE A 34 -16.13 -18.28 2.24
CA ILE A 34 -16.96 -19.11 1.35
C ILE A 34 -16.62 -20.60 1.52
N TYR A 35 -15.34 -20.95 1.67
CA TYR A 35 -14.90 -22.35 1.79
C TYR A 35 -15.18 -22.97 3.17
N ARG A 36 -15.11 -22.20 4.26
CA ARG A 36 -15.41 -22.70 5.63
C ARG A 36 -16.90 -22.99 5.87
N LYS A 37 -17.83 -22.30 5.19
CA LYS A 37 -19.27 -22.65 5.24
C LYS A 37 -19.57 -24.01 4.60
N GLY A 38 -18.91 -24.35 3.49
CA GLY A 38 -19.17 -25.61 2.75
C GLY A 38 -18.65 -26.88 3.44
N LEU A 39 -17.50 -26.81 4.10
CA LEU A 39 -16.87 -27.98 4.75
C LEU A 39 -17.46 -28.32 6.12
N PHE A 40 -17.94 -27.33 6.88
CA PHE A 40 -18.55 -27.58 8.19
C PHE A 40 -19.90 -28.32 8.07
N ILE A 41 -20.70 -27.97 7.05
CA ILE A 41 -22.02 -28.59 6.80
C ILE A 41 -21.88 -30.04 6.30
N SER A 42 -20.84 -30.36 5.52
CA SER A 42 -20.65 -31.72 4.99
C SER A 42 -20.04 -32.71 6.00
N SER A 43 -19.21 -32.22 6.94
CA SER A 43 -18.63 -33.01 8.03
C SER A 43 -19.66 -33.41 9.09
N LEU A 44 -20.54 -32.47 9.49
CA LEU A 44 -21.58 -32.74 10.50
C LEU A 44 -22.57 -33.83 10.04
N ARG A 45 -22.83 -33.92 8.73
CA ARG A 45 -23.79 -34.87 8.15
C ARG A 45 -23.26 -36.31 8.08
N LYS A 46 -21.93 -36.50 8.05
CA LYS A 46 -21.31 -37.84 7.98
C LYS A 46 -21.12 -38.49 9.34
N LYS A 47 -21.01 -37.70 10.43
CA LYS A 47 -20.67 -38.23 11.76
C LYS A 47 -21.88 -38.56 12.66
N LEU A 48 -23.11 -38.28 12.20
CA LEU A 48 -24.36 -38.50 12.94
C LEU A 48 -25.21 -39.68 12.42
N ARG A 49 -24.65 -40.58 11.61
CA ARG A 49 -25.34 -41.84 11.27
C ARG A 49 -25.16 -42.85 12.40
N GLY A 50 -26.21 -43.05 13.20
CA GLY A 50 -26.33 -44.23 14.09
C GLY A 50 -26.38 -43.96 15.59
N ILE A 51 -26.71 -42.74 16.05
CA ILE A 51 -26.94 -42.48 17.48
C ILE A 51 -28.42 -42.19 17.71
N ASP A 52 -29.03 -42.89 18.67
CA ASP A 52 -30.44 -42.70 19.04
C ASP A 52 -30.73 -41.24 19.45
N PRO A 53 -31.87 -40.68 19.01
CA PRO A 53 -32.12 -39.23 19.05
C PRO A 53 -32.21 -38.61 20.45
N LEU A 54 -32.44 -39.40 21.50
CA LEU A 54 -32.60 -38.88 22.88
C LEU A 54 -31.28 -38.74 23.67
N GLY A 55 -30.28 -39.60 23.44
CA GLY A 55 -29.02 -39.58 24.19
C GLY A 55 -28.03 -38.48 23.75
N VAL A 56 -28.18 -37.99 22.52
CA VAL A 56 -27.33 -36.95 21.93
C VAL A 56 -27.65 -35.56 22.50
N MET A 57 -28.87 -35.32 22.97
CA MET A 57 -29.32 -33.96 23.33
C MET A 57 -28.68 -33.39 24.61
N HIS A 58 -28.29 -34.21 25.59
CA HIS A 58 -27.80 -33.70 26.88
C HIS A 58 -26.27 -33.56 27.00
N LEU A 59 -25.47 -34.45 26.40
CA LEU A 59 -24.00 -34.35 26.46
C LEU A 59 -23.40 -33.42 25.40
N THR A 60 -24.05 -33.27 24.24
CA THR A 60 -23.53 -32.42 23.17
C THR A 60 -23.70 -30.93 23.46
N SER A 61 -24.72 -30.55 24.24
CA SER A 61 -25.01 -29.15 24.56
C SER A 61 -23.93 -28.51 25.43
N ALA A 62 -23.50 -29.17 26.51
CA ALA A 62 -22.45 -28.65 27.40
C ALA A 62 -21.06 -28.63 26.73
N ALA A 63 -20.70 -29.69 26.02
CA ALA A 63 -19.42 -29.77 25.32
C ALA A 63 -19.33 -28.81 24.11
N ALA A 64 -20.44 -28.59 23.38
CA ALA A 64 -20.52 -27.59 22.32
C ALA A 64 -20.40 -26.18 22.88
N LEU A 65 -21.03 -25.87 24.01
CA LEU A 65 -20.95 -24.55 24.64
C LEU A 65 -19.53 -24.25 25.15
N ILE A 66 -18.84 -25.22 25.76
CA ILE A 66 -17.44 -25.07 26.20
C ILE A 66 -16.50 -24.94 25.00
N ALA A 67 -16.69 -25.74 23.94
CA ALA A 67 -15.91 -25.61 22.71
C ALA A 67 -16.12 -24.26 22.02
N ILE A 68 -17.35 -23.73 22.01
CA ILE A 68 -17.65 -22.37 21.52
C ILE A 68 -16.95 -21.32 22.39
N PHE A 69 -16.95 -21.47 23.73
CA PHE A 69 -16.27 -20.54 24.63
C PHE A 69 -14.74 -20.51 24.40
N PHE A 70 -14.12 -21.67 24.19
CA PHE A 70 -12.69 -21.76 23.85
C PHE A 70 -12.37 -21.31 22.41
N PHE A 71 -13.27 -21.52 21.44
CA PHE A 71 -13.10 -21.02 20.06
C PHE A 71 -13.23 -19.49 19.97
N VAL A 72 -14.09 -18.88 20.80
CA VAL A 72 -14.25 -17.41 20.87
C VAL A 72 -13.05 -16.77 21.57
N SER A 73 -12.43 -17.44 22.54
CA SER A 73 -11.26 -16.93 23.28
C SER A 73 -9.95 -16.93 22.48
N SER A 74 -9.90 -17.68 21.37
CA SER A 74 -8.73 -17.77 20.48
C SER A 74 -8.89 -16.95 19.19
N ALA A 75 -9.90 -16.07 19.12
CA ALA A 75 -9.88 -14.97 18.16
C ALA A 75 -8.78 -13.98 18.59
N SER A 76 -7.55 -14.27 18.17
CA SER A 76 -6.46 -13.31 18.16
C SER A 76 -7.02 -11.99 17.65
N LYS A 77 -6.87 -10.91 18.42
CA LYS A 77 -7.02 -9.57 17.87
C LYS A 77 -5.91 -9.40 16.83
N ALA A 78 -6.15 -9.88 15.61
CA ALA A 78 -5.47 -9.35 14.46
C ALA A 78 -6.01 -7.92 14.35
N ASN A 79 -5.32 -6.96 14.97
CA ASN A 79 -5.50 -5.58 14.61
C ASN A 79 -5.13 -5.53 13.13
N ALA A 80 -6.13 -5.36 12.27
CA ALA A 80 -5.83 -5.00 10.90
C ALA A 80 -5.08 -3.67 10.98
N ASP A 81 -3.96 -3.57 10.27
CA ASP A 81 -3.21 -2.32 10.19
C ASP A 81 -4.19 -1.22 9.72
N GLU A 82 -4.44 -0.24 10.58
CA GLU A 82 -5.35 0.86 10.34
C GLU A 82 -4.56 2.12 10.00
N TRP A 83 -5.18 3.01 9.23
CA TRP A 83 -4.67 4.34 8.94
C TRP A 83 -5.02 5.29 10.07
N VAL A 84 -4.03 6.04 10.56
CA VAL A 84 -4.22 7.06 11.60
C VAL A 84 -3.64 8.37 11.07
N ASP A 85 -4.47 9.42 10.98
CA ASP A 85 -4.00 10.77 10.74
C ASP A 85 -3.29 11.28 12.00
N ILE A 86 -1.99 11.58 11.90
CA ILE A 86 -1.16 11.92 13.06
C ILE A 86 -0.84 13.41 13.16
N ASP A 87 -0.68 14.12 12.03
CA ASP A 87 -0.35 15.54 12.04
C ASP A 87 -0.62 16.22 10.69
N LYS A 88 -0.51 17.55 10.67
CA LYS A 88 -0.55 18.39 9.47
C LYS A 88 0.39 19.58 9.61
N TYR A 89 1.25 19.78 8.60
CA TYR A 89 2.16 20.91 8.51
C TYR A 89 1.99 21.62 7.17
N GLU A 90 1.44 22.82 7.19
CA GLU A 90 1.10 23.57 5.98
C GLU A 90 0.23 22.76 5.00
N ASN A 91 0.77 22.39 3.84
CA ASN A 91 0.14 21.57 2.80
C ASN A 91 0.55 20.08 2.85
N TRP A 92 1.26 19.67 3.90
CA TRP A 92 1.67 18.29 4.13
C TRP A 92 0.79 17.63 5.18
N GLU A 93 0.36 16.40 4.89
CA GLU A 93 -0.41 15.56 5.81
C GLU A 93 0.43 14.35 6.20
N PHE A 94 0.33 13.97 7.47
CA PHE A 94 1.08 12.86 8.04
C PHE A 94 0.11 11.77 8.48
N GLN A 95 0.35 10.56 7.98
CA GLN A 95 -0.48 9.40 8.29
C GLN A 95 0.40 8.24 8.72
N GLN A 96 -0.04 7.51 9.73
CA GLN A 96 0.57 6.26 10.15
C GLN A 96 -0.23 5.09 9.60
N TYR A 97 0.46 4.06 9.11
CA TYR A 97 -0.14 2.78 8.75
C TYR A 97 0.49 1.65 9.56
N GLY A 98 -0.37 0.97 10.33
CA GLY A 98 0.07 -0.04 11.29
C GLY A 98 1.08 0.54 12.29
N ASP A 99 1.98 -0.30 12.81
CA ASP A 99 2.91 0.12 13.87
C ASP A 99 4.31 0.51 13.34
N SER A 100 4.48 0.67 12.02
CA SER A 100 5.83 0.78 11.44
C SER A 100 5.99 1.71 10.24
N VAL A 101 4.93 2.31 9.69
CA VAL A 101 5.05 3.12 8.46
C VAL A 101 4.45 4.50 8.67
N ILE A 102 5.22 5.52 8.27
CA ILE A 102 4.77 6.91 8.19
C ILE A 102 4.68 7.31 6.72
N PHE A 103 3.56 7.94 6.37
CA PHE A 103 3.27 8.54 5.07
C PHE A 103 3.24 10.05 5.23
N ILE A 104 3.91 10.76 4.32
CA ILE A 104 3.98 12.21 4.23
C ILE A 104 3.44 12.58 2.86
N THR A 105 2.31 13.27 2.81
CA THR A 105 1.54 13.42 1.58
C THR A 105 1.25 14.88 1.24
N THR A 106 1.12 15.19 -0.05
CA THR A 106 0.63 16.49 -0.51
C THR A 106 -0.11 16.36 -1.85
N PHE A 107 -0.98 17.32 -2.15
CA PHE A 107 -1.93 17.23 -3.27
C PHE A 107 -1.46 17.89 -4.57
N GLY A 108 -1.89 17.27 -5.67
CA GLY A 108 -1.59 17.67 -7.04
C GLY A 108 -2.29 18.97 -7.42
N GLN A 109 -1.65 19.70 -8.31
CA GLN A 109 -2.10 21.03 -8.72
C GLN A 109 -2.94 21.00 -10.00
N ILE A 110 -2.91 19.92 -10.79
CA ILE A 110 -3.78 19.74 -11.97
C ILE A 110 -5.07 19.02 -11.56
N THR A 111 -4.95 17.77 -11.12
CA THR A 111 -6.07 17.01 -10.56
C THR A 111 -5.98 17.07 -9.04
N HIS A 112 -6.94 17.75 -8.40
CA HIS A 112 -7.02 17.77 -6.94
C HIS A 112 -7.44 16.39 -6.43
N GLY A 113 -6.69 15.84 -5.47
CA GLY A 113 -6.84 14.48 -4.96
C GLY A 113 -5.72 13.52 -5.40
N ASP A 114 -5.04 13.81 -6.51
CA ASP A 114 -3.80 13.13 -6.86
C ASP A 114 -2.73 13.46 -5.82
N THR A 115 -2.00 12.46 -5.35
CA THR A 115 -1.18 12.60 -4.15
C THR A 115 0.28 12.27 -4.45
N LEU A 116 1.20 13.15 -4.05
CA LEU A 116 2.63 12.85 -3.93
C LEU A 116 2.87 12.34 -2.52
N ILE A 117 3.59 11.23 -2.40
CA ILE A 117 3.74 10.50 -1.15
C ILE A 117 5.23 10.23 -0.91
N PHE A 118 5.70 10.54 0.29
CA PHE A 118 6.94 9.99 0.82
C PHE A 118 6.59 9.03 1.96
N SER A 119 6.99 7.77 1.84
CA SER A 119 6.81 6.80 2.93
C SER A 119 8.13 6.37 3.52
N THR A 120 8.18 6.26 4.85
CA THR A 120 9.34 5.74 5.58
C THR A 120 8.91 4.68 6.56
N ASN A 121 9.81 3.74 6.85
CA ASN A 121 9.53 2.61 7.71
C ASN A 121 10.42 2.67 8.95
N ALA A 122 9.85 2.33 10.10
CA ALA A 122 10.51 2.33 11.39
C ALA A 122 11.81 1.50 11.42
N HIS A 123 12.02 0.54 10.52
CA HIS A 123 13.28 -0.19 10.40
C HIS A 123 14.43 0.64 9.80
N ASP A 124 14.15 1.67 8.98
CA ASP A 124 15.15 2.56 8.37
C ASP A 124 14.55 3.96 8.10
N CYS A 125 14.49 4.78 9.16
CA CYS A 125 13.93 6.13 9.11
C CYS A 125 14.76 7.16 8.31
N ASN A 126 15.90 6.75 7.72
CA ASN A 126 16.72 7.62 6.87
C ASN A 126 16.43 7.45 5.37
N LYS A 127 15.57 6.48 5.02
CA LYS A 127 15.13 6.24 3.65
C LYS A 127 13.65 6.54 3.48
N PHE A 128 13.35 7.11 2.32
CA PHE A 128 12.01 7.47 1.91
C PHE A 128 11.71 6.87 0.55
N ASN A 129 10.63 6.10 0.45
CA ASN A 129 10.04 5.73 -0.83
C ASN A 129 9.30 6.93 -1.37
N GLN A 130 9.49 7.22 -2.65
CA GLN A 130 8.74 8.26 -3.33
C GLN A 130 7.69 7.61 -4.22
N LEU A 131 6.43 7.84 -3.88
CA LEU A 131 5.28 7.36 -4.64
C LEU A 131 4.46 8.55 -5.15
N PHE A 132 3.66 8.33 -6.18
CA PHE A 132 2.61 9.28 -6.54
C PHE A 132 1.37 8.56 -7.03
N GLN A 133 0.23 9.23 -6.96
CA GLN A 133 -1.05 8.73 -7.41
C GLN A 133 -1.59 9.60 -8.52
N LEU A 134 -2.13 8.97 -9.56
CA LEU A 134 -2.94 9.62 -10.58
C LEU A 134 -4.33 8.99 -10.59
N TYR A 135 -5.35 9.84 -10.52
CA TYR A 135 -6.73 9.48 -10.77
C TYR A 135 -7.03 9.52 -12.27
N THR A 136 -7.82 8.57 -12.75
CA THR A 136 -8.31 8.54 -14.13
C THR A 136 -9.74 8.06 -14.19
N THR A 137 -10.56 8.76 -14.97
CA THR A 137 -11.92 8.32 -15.34
C THR A 137 -11.94 7.50 -16.64
N THR A 138 -10.80 7.35 -17.30
CA THR A 138 -10.68 6.56 -18.53
C THR A 138 -11.01 5.10 -18.26
N ASN A 139 -12.06 4.61 -18.91
CA ASN A 139 -12.50 3.22 -18.79
C ASN A 139 -11.73 2.32 -19.77
N ASN A 140 -10.47 2.03 -19.46
CA ASN A 140 -9.67 1.07 -20.22
C ASN A 140 -9.75 -0.32 -19.58
N LYS A 141 -10.23 -1.32 -20.35
CA LYS A 141 -10.36 -2.72 -19.91
C LYS A 141 -9.05 -3.37 -19.43
N ASN A 142 -7.90 -2.81 -19.82
CA ASN A 142 -6.59 -3.31 -19.46
C ASN A 142 -5.94 -2.51 -18.31
N ILE A 143 -6.61 -1.52 -17.71
CA ILE A 143 -5.99 -0.66 -16.68
C ILE A 143 -5.45 -1.47 -15.49
N LYS A 144 -6.17 -2.51 -15.06
CA LYS A 144 -5.73 -3.42 -13.98
C LYS A 144 -4.48 -4.22 -14.34
N LYS A 145 -4.23 -4.48 -15.63
CA LYS A 145 -3.03 -5.19 -16.09
C LYS A 145 -1.77 -4.31 -16.05
N LEU A 146 -1.92 -3.04 -15.71
CA LEU A 146 -0.78 -2.16 -15.47
C LEU A 146 -0.11 -2.44 -14.12
N GLU A 147 -0.78 -3.10 -13.16
CA GLU A 147 -0.13 -3.52 -11.91
C GLU A 147 1.12 -4.36 -12.19
N ASP A 148 2.16 -4.11 -11.40
CA ASP A 148 3.51 -4.69 -11.51
C ASP A 148 4.25 -4.36 -12.82
N LYS A 149 3.73 -3.41 -13.63
CA LYS A 149 4.40 -2.97 -14.87
C LYS A 149 5.20 -1.70 -14.64
N ARG A 150 6.34 -1.62 -15.32
CA ARG A 150 7.14 -0.40 -15.41
C ARG A 150 6.73 0.38 -16.65
N ILE A 151 6.46 1.67 -16.48
CA ILE A 151 6.15 2.58 -17.58
C ILE A 151 7.16 3.72 -17.63
N HIS A 152 7.39 4.25 -18.84
CA HIS A 152 8.25 5.41 -19.02
C HIS A 152 7.51 6.68 -18.59
N ILE A 153 8.22 7.55 -17.88
CA ILE A 153 7.71 8.85 -17.44
C ILE A 153 8.76 9.93 -17.70
N VAL A 154 8.33 11.18 -17.63
CA VAL A 154 9.20 12.35 -17.50
C VAL A 154 9.04 12.89 -16.09
N ASP A 155 10.15 12.98 -15.37
CA ASP A 155 10.24 13.55 -14.03
C ASP A 155 11.03 14.86 -14.08
N ASN A 156 10.34 15.98 -13.90
CA ASN A 156 10.91 17.33 -14.01
C ASN A 156 11.71 17.58 -15.31
N GLY A 157 11.32 16.93 -16.40
CA GLY A 157 11.97 17.03 -17.71
C GLY A 157 12.98 15.92 -18.02
N ASP A 158 13.36 15.11 -17.02
CA ASP A 158 14.28 13.99 -17.20
C ASP A 158 13.49 12.68 -17.42
N PRO A 159 13.76 11.91 -18.49
CA PRO A 159 13.16 10.60 -18.69
C PRO A 159 13.57 9.60 -17.61
N THR A 160 12.60 8.84 -17.10
CA THR A 160 12.83 7.75 -16.14
C THR A 160 11.69 6.71 -16.24
N GLU A 161 11.65 5.78 -15.30
CA GLU A 161 10.61 4.75 -15.20
C GLU A 161 9.95 4.78 -13.83
N ALA A 162 8.66 4.46 -13.80
CA ALA A 162 7.91 4.23 -12.58
C ALA A 162 7.28 2.83 -12.64
N GLU A 163 7.25 2.14 -11.51
CA GLU A 163 6.52 0.88 -11.35
C GLU A 163 5.11 1.17 -10.86
N ILE A 164 4.10 0.55 -11.46
CA ILE A 164 2.72 0.69 -10.99
C ILE A 164 2.48 -0.40 -9.95
N ILE A 165 2.39 0.00 -8.69
CA ILE A 165 2.29 -0.92 -7.55
C ILE A 165 0.85 -1.16 -7.09
N SER A 166 -0.11 -0.36 -7.57
CA SER A 166 -1.53 -0.60 -7.29
C SER A 166 -2.43 0.14 -8.29
N VAL A 167 -3.53 -0.51 -8.67
CA VAL A 167 -4.63 0.08 -9.43
C VAL A 167 -5.92 -0.20 -8.67
N GLN A 168 -6.49 0.81 -8.01
CA GLN A 168 -7.69 0.67 -7.19
C GLN A 168 -8.89 1.32 -7.86
N GLU A 169 -10.06 0.68 -7.76
CA GLU A 169 -11.31 1.33 -8.17
C GLU A 169 -11.65 2.42 -7.15
N ALA A 170 -11.96 3.62 -7.64
CA ALA A 170 -12.30 4.76 -6.80
C ALA A 170 -13.31 5.66 -7.52
N MET A 171 -14.39 6.02 -6.82
CA MET A 171 -15.48 6.80 -7.39
C MET A 171 -16.00 6.15 -8.70
N GLN A 172 -15.87 6.83 -9.84
CA GLN A 172 -16.26 6.33 -11.17
C GLN A 172 -15.06 5.92 -12.04
N GLY A 173 -13.88 5.77 -11.45
CA GLY A 173 -12.64 5.55 -12.17
C GLY A 173 -11.63 4.74 -11.36
N HIS A 174 -10.35 5.04 -11.54
CA HIS A 174 -9.26 4.34 -10.89
C HIS A 174 -8.24 5.32 -10.29
N ILE A 175 -7.73 4.97 -9.11
CA ILE A 175 -6.49 5.55 -8.57
C ILE A 175 -5.36 4.59 -8.92
N VAL A 176 -4.35 5.09 -9.62
CA VAL A 176 -3.14 4.34 -9.97
C VAL A 176 -1.98 4.88 -9.16
N MET A 177 -1.34 4.01 -8.39
CA MET A 177 -0.19 4.33 -7.55
C MET A 177 1.10 3.88 -8.22
N PHE A 178 2.05 4.79 -8.30
CA PHE A 178 3.34 4.63 -8.94
C PHE A 178 4.44 4.70 -7.89
N ASP A 179 5.42 3.80 -7.99
CA ASP A 179 6.65 3.79 -7.20
C ASP A 179 7.83 4.24 -8.05
N LEU A 180 8.60 5.18 -7.51
CA LEU A 180 9.83 5.69 -8.10
C LEU A 180 11.09 5.19 -7.39
N GLY A 181 10.91 4.43 -6.30
CA GLY A 181 11.97 3.83 -5.50
C GLY A 181 12.23 4.54 -4.18
N ALA A 182 13.21 4.00 -3.46
CA ALA A 182 13.67 4.46 -2.16
C ALA A 182 14.94 5.32 -2.30
N PHE A 183 14.96 6.46 -1.61
CA PHE A 183 16.06 7.41 -1.63
C PHE A 183 16.45 7.82 -0.22
N ALA A 184 17.70 8.22 -0.02
CA ALA A 184 18.13 8.81 1.24
C ALA A 184 17.45 10.17 1.45
N LYS A 185 17.11 10.51 2.71
CA LYS A 185 16.43 11.79 3.03
C LYS A 185 17.11 13.01 2.39
N ASP A 186 18.44 13.11 2.54
CA ASP A 186 19.19 14.25 2.03
C ASP A 186 19.22 14.33 0.50
N GLU A 187 19.09 13.19 -0.19
CA GLU A 187 18.96 13.15 -1.65
C GLU A 187 17.62 13.72 -2.10
N VAL A 188 16.54 13.33 -1.41
CA VAL A 188 15.19 13.85 -1.65
C VAL A 188 15.19 15.37 -1.41
N ILE A 189 15.72 15.83 -0.27
CA ILE A 189 15.80 17.26 0.07
C ILE A 189 16.53 18.03 -1.04
N ARG A 190 17.76 17.62 -1.40
CA ARG A 190 18.53 18.29 -2.45
C ARG A 190 17.80 18.34 -3.79
N TYR A 191 17.13 17.25 -4.17
CA TYR A 191 16.38 17.17 -5.42
C TYR A 191 15.22 18.17 -5.42
N TYR A 192 14.43 18.20 -4.36
CA TYR A 192 13.23 19.03 -4.28
C TYR A 192 13.51 20.49 -3.94
N GLU A 193 14.61 20.82 -3.26
CA GLU A 193 15.09 22.19 -3.13
C GLU A 193 15.58 22.76 -4.46
N PHE A 194 16.21 21.93 -5.31
CA PHE A 194 16.66 22.36 -6.64
C PHE A 194 15.48 22.64 -7.58
N TYR A 195 14.50 21.73 -7.66
CA TYR A 195 13.37 21.88 -8.58
C TYR A 195 12.20 22.70 -8.00
N GLY A 196 12.02 22.72 -6.69
CA GLY A 196 10.87 23.32 -6.00
C GLY A 196 9.53 22.61 -6.26
N ARG A 197 9.55 21.47 -6.97
CA ARG A 197 8.36 20.73 -7.41
C ARG A 197 8.67 19.29 -7.79
N PHE A 198 7.62 18.47 -7.81
CA PHE A 198 7.56 17.25 -8.59
C PHE A 198 6.68 17.52 -9.82
N GLN A 199 7.14 17.25 -11.04
CA GLN A 199 6.31 17.33 -12.24
C GLN A 199 6.45 16.03 -13.02
N VAL A 200 5.33 15.36 -13.26
CA VAL A 200 5.29 14.08 -13.95
C VAL A 200 4.48 14.17 -15.24
N GLY A 201 4.94 13.46 -16.26
CA GLY A 201 4.16 13.12 -17.45
C GLY A 201 4.39 11.66 -17.83
N LEU A 202 3.32 10.92 -18.07
CA LEU A 202 3.40 9.55 -18.57
C LEU A 202 3.75 9.57 -20.06
N LEU A 203 4.69 8.72 -20.47
CA LEU A 203 5.14 8.61 -21.85
C LEU A 203 4.51 7.41 -22.54
N ASP A 204 4.33 7.53 -23.85
CA ASP A 204 3.97 6.39 -24.70
C ASP A 204 5.16 5.42 -24.79
N SER A 205 4.85 4.13 -24.88
CA SER A 205 5.84 3.06 -25.03
C SER A 205 5.41 2.11 -26.14
N GLU A 206 6.35 1.72 -27.00
CA GLU A 206 6.06 0.73 -28.05
C GLU A 206 5.82 -0.68 -27.47
N HIS A 207 6.29 -0.93 -26.25
CA HIS A 207 6.08 -2.21 -25.57
C HIS A 207 5.99 -2.05 -24.05
N VAL A 208 4.89 -2.52 -23.48
CA VAL A 208 4.70 -2.85 -22.07
C VAL A 208 4.23 -4.30 -22.01
N GLU A 209 4.84 -5.11 -21.14
CA GLU A 209 4.50 -6.54 -21.01
C GLU A 209 2.99 -6.75 -20.80
N GLU A 210 2.40 -7.73 -21.49
CA GLU A 210 0.95 -8.05 -21.50
C GLU A 210 -0.01 -6.95 -22.03
N ILE A 211 0.47 -5.73 -22.24
CA ILE A 211 -0.27 -4.61 -22.81
C ILE A 211 0.03 -4.44 -24.30
N GLY A 212 1.28 -4.64 -24.71
CA GLY A 212 1.78 -4.30 -26.04
C GLY A 212 2.08 -2.81 -26.15
N LYS A 213 1.61 -2.17 -27.21
CA LYS A 213 1.77 -0.72 -27.39
C LYS A 213 0.97 0.04 -26.32
N PHE A 214 1.66 0.86 -25.54
CA PHE A 214 1.08 1.69 -24.49
C PHE A 214 1.00 3.14 -24.97
N SER A 215 -0.20 3.70 -24.93
CA SER A 215 -0.48 5.12 -25.19
C SER A 215 -1.04 5.70 -23.89
N ALA A 216 -0.36 6.67 -23.29
CA ALA A 216 -0.72 7.18 -21.97
C ALA A 216 -2.16 7.70 -21.93
N LYS A 217 -2.58 8.41 -22.99
CA LYS A 217 -3.94 8.93 -23.16
C LYS A 217 -5.03 7.86 -23.32
N ASP A 218 -4.66 6.61 -23.61
CA ASP A 218 -5.62 5.51 -23.72
C ASP A 218 -5.97 4.94 -22.34
N PHE A 219 -5.17 5.25 -21.31
CA PHE A 219 -5.34 4.78 -19.93
C PHE A 219 -5.64 5.91 -18.94
N PHE A 220 -5.18 7.12 -19.23
CA PHE A 220 -5.29 8.29 -18.36
C PHE A 220 -5.91 9.46 -19.13
N ASP A 221 -7.02 10.00 -18.61
CA ASP A 221 -7.64 11.22 -19.11
C ASP A 221 -6.70 12.43 -18.93
N ILE A 222 -5.95 12.45 -17.81
CA ILE A 222 -4.92 13.44 -17.52
C ILE A 222 -3.59 12.72 -17.21
N PRO A 223 -2.75 12.41 -18.23
CA PRO A 223 -1.50 11.65 -18.06
C PRO A 223 -0.33 12.49 -17.51
N ARG A 224 -0.63 13.54 -16.73
CA ARG A 224 0.38 14.46 -16.19
C ARG A 224 -0.13 15.13 -14.92
N ASN A 225 0.78 15.45 -14.02
CA ASN A 225 0.47 16.31 -12.87
C ASN A 225 1.73 17.02 -12.38
N PHE A 226 1.57 17.99 -11.49
CA PHE A 226 2.66 18.55 -10.73
C PHE A 226 2.23 18.86 -9.30
N TRP A 227 3.20 18.80 -8.39
CA TRP A 227 3.07 19.10 -6.98
C TRP A 227 4.11 20.15 -6.62
N LYS A 228 3.69 21.20 -5.92
CA LYS A 228 4.63 22.10 -5.25
C LYS A 228 5.12 21.39 -4.00
N THR A 229 6.42 21.53 -3.71
CA THR A 229 7.04 20.90 -2.53
C THR A 229 7.64 21.96 -1.61
N PRO A 230 6.85 22.94 -1.11
CA PRO A 230 7.37 23.93 -0.18
C PRO A 230 7.78 23.22 1.11
N ASN A 231 8.83 23.73 1.76
CA ASN A 231 9.27 23.25 3.07
C ASN A 231 9.45 21.71 3.15
N ILE A 232 9.87 21.10 2.03
CA ILE A 232 10.05 19.64 1.92
C ILE A 232 11.00 19.10 2.99
N LYS A 233 12.05 19.87 3.34
CA LYS A 233 12.97 19.51 4.40
C LYS A 233 12.26 19.35 5.73
N ASP A 234 11.45 20.34 6.12
CA ASP A 234 10.71 20.29 7.39
C ASP A 234 9.70 19.15 7.38
N ALA A 235 9.00 18.93 6.27
CA ALA A 235 8.06 17.82 6.14
C ALA A 235 8.75 16.46 6.33
N LEU A 236 9.91 16.23 5.70
CA LEU A 236 10.68 15.00 5.86
C LEU A 236 11.28 14.86 7.27
N ASP A 237 11.68 15.96 7.90
CA ASP A 237 12.20 15.96 9.27
C ASP A 237 11.10 15.60 10.29
N ILE A 238 9.89 16.15 10.13
CA ILE A 238 8.72 15.81 10.96
C ILE A 238 8.37 14.32 10.80
N GLY A 239 8.25 13.84 9.55
CA GLY A 239 7.92 12.43 9.31
C GLY A 239 9.02 11.47 9.78
N GLN A 240 10.29 11.86 9.69
CA GLN A 240 11.39 11.11 10.29
C GLN A 240 11.28 11.05 11.82
N ALA A 241 10.90 12.14 12.48
CA ALA A 241 10.71 12.15 13.93
C ALA A 241 9.64 11.14 14.36
N TYR A 242 8.47 11.13 13.70
CA TYR A 242 7.44 10.12 13.93
C TYR A 242 7.93 8.69 13.68
N CYS A 243 8.69 8.47 12.60
CA CYS A 243 9.27 7.17 12.30
C CYS A 243 10.21 6.67 13.42
N LEU A 244 11.05 7.56 13.96
CA LEU A 244 11.98 7.24 15.04
C LEU A 244 11.24 6.91 16.36
N GLU A 245 10.09 7.54 16.61
CA GLU A 245 9.23 7.18 17.74
C GLU A 245 8.65 5.77 17.57
N LEU A 246 8.17 5.42 16.37
CA LEU A 246 7.73 4.05 16.06
C LEU A 246 8.85 3.04 16.23
N ASN A 247 10.07 3.35 15.78
CA ASN A 247 11.23 2.47 15.95
C ASN A 247 11.50 2.14 17.42
N LYS A 248 11.48 3.15 18.30
CA LYS A 248 11.65 2.95 19.75
C LYS A 248 10.56 2.07 20.34
N ASN A 249 9.31 2.29 19.94
CA ASN A 249 8.18 1.49 20.41
C ASN A 249 8.26 0.02 19.97
N LEU A 250 8.73 -0.23 18.74
CA LEU A 250 8.97 -1.57 18.21
C LEU A 250 10.10 -2.28 18.96
N GLN A 251 11.22 -1.60 19.22
CA GLN A 251 12.34 -2.15 19.99
C GLN A 251 11.90 -2.52 21.41
N ALA A 252 11.21 -1.62 22.11
CA ALA A 252 10.69 -1.89 23.46
C ALA A 252 9.66 -3.03 23.50
N THR A 253 8.97 -3.29 22.39
CA THR A 253 8.05 -4.45 22.28
C THR A 253 8.81 -5.74 22.09
N TYR A 254 9.84 -5.74 21.24
CA TYR A 254 10.71 -6.91 21.03
C TYR A 254 11.45 -7.31 22.31
N GLU A 255 11.93 -6.36 23.11
CA GLU A 255 12.60 -6.63 24.38
C GLU A 255 11.68 -7.22 25.47
N ARG A 256 10.35 -7.11 25.32
CA ARG A 256 9.36 -7.63 26.27
C ARG A 256 8.88 -9.05 25.95
N ILE A 257 9.23 -9.60 24.79
CA ILE A 257 8.84 -10.94 24.31
C ILE A 257 10.00 -11.90 24.50
#